data_AF-A0A914WNI0-F1
#
_entry.id   AF-A0A914WNI0-F1
#
_cell.length_a   1.000
_cell.length_b   1.000
_cell.length_c   1.000
_cell.angle_alpha   90.00
_cell.angle_beta   90.00
_cell.angle_gamma   90.00
#
_symmetry.space_group_name_H-M   'P 1'
#
loop_
_entity.id
_entity.type
_entity.pdbx_description
1 polymer ?
#
loop_
_entity_poly.entity_id
_entity_poly.type
_entity_poly.pdbx_seq_one_letter_code
_entity_poly.pdbx_strand_id
1 'polypeptide(L)'
;MVVLQNVGLTQLHTAAAMQNTLRSPLCALVLLCWHLIGGYLIGADSNIPLCERLLIPLLRDYPQGALVLFFAARLCVVTAQIDNGIAYLNKSVAAQSLWRQ
;
A
#
# COMPACT_ATOMS: atom_id res chain seq x y z
N MET A 1 2.73 22.51 13.77
CA MET A 1 3.23 21.37 12.97
C MET A 1 2.29 20.15 12.96
N VAL A 2 1.43 19.96 13.97
CA VAL A 2 0.45 18.84 14.03
C VAL A 2 -0.79 19.05 13.13
N VAL A 3 -1.19 20.29 12.85
CA VAL A 3 -2.41 20.59 12.07
C VAL A 3 -2.26 20.23 10.58
N LEU A 4 -1.06 20.36 10.02
CA LEU A 4 -0.78 20.02 8.61
C LEU A 4 -0.82 18.51 8.35
N GLN A 5 -0.41 17.68 9.32
CA GLN A 5 -0.51 16.22 9.19
C GLN A 5 -1.97 15.77 9.05
N ASN A 6 -2.89 16.35 9.83
CA ASN A 6 -4.31 16.01 9.76
C ASN A 6 -4.95 16.41 8.43
N VAL A 7 -4.69 17.61 7.92
CA VAL A 7 -5.24 18.05 6.62
C VAL A 7 -4.70 17.20 5.47
N GLY A 8 -3.39 16.92 5.45
CA GLY A 8 -2.78 16.11 4.41
C GLY A 8 -3.31 14.67 4.38
N LEU A 9 -3.36 13.99 5.53
CA LEU A 9 -3.92 12.64 5.64
C LEU A 9 -5.40 12.61 5.25
N THR A 10 -6.19 13.59 5.70
CA THR A 10 -7.62 13.67 5.37
C THR A 10 -7.83 13.83 3.86
N GLN A 11 -7.06 14.69 3.20
CA GLN A 11 -7.12 14.87 1.74
C GLN A 11 -6.71 13.59 0.99
N LEU A 12 -5.71 12.86 1.48
CA LEU A 12 -5.31 11.56 0.94
C LEU A 12 -6.41 10.51 1.07
N HIS A 13 -7.10 10.45 2.21
CA HIS A 13 -8.25 9.56 2.41
C HIS A 13 -9.41 9.91 1.47
N THR A 14 -9.75 11.20 1.35
CA THR A 14 -10.81 11.68 0.46
C THR A 14 -10.48 11.39 -1.00
N ALA A 15 -9.23 11.62 -1.42
CA ALA A 15 -8.77 11.33 -2.77
C ALA A 15 -8.72 9.82 -3.07
N ALA A 16 -8.34 9.00 -2.08
CA ALA A 16 -8.39 7.54 -2.20
C ALA A 16 -9.83 7.03 -2.40
N ALA A 17 -10.82 7.66 -1.79
CA ALA A 17 -12.24 7.31 -1.94
C ALA A 17 -12.87 7.76 -3.28
N MET A 18 -12.22 8.65 -4.04
CA MET A 18 -12.73 9.11 -5.35
C MET A 18 -12.56 8.02 -6.42
N GLN A 19 -13.67 7.40 -6.83
CA GLN A 19 -13.66 6.40 -7.90
C GLN A 19 -13.37 7.05 -9.28
N ASN A 20 -12.80 6.30 -10.23
CA ASN A 20 -12.49 6.74 -11.60
C ASN A 20 -11.43 7.85 -11.76
N THR A 21 -10.51 8.01 -10.80
CA THR A 21 -9.39 8.95 -10.95
C THR A 21 -8.05 8.24 -10.80
N LEU A 22 -7.02 8.68 -11.55
CA LEU A 22 -5.63 8.22 -11.37
C LEU A 22 -5.08 8.57 -9.97
N ARG A 23 -5.66 9.60 -9.33
CA ARG A 23 -5.25 10.05 -8.00
C ARG A 23 -5.61 9.05 -6.90
N SER A 24 -6.72 8.34 -7.05
CA SER A 24 -7.18 7.35 -6.06
C SER A 24 -6.16 6.23 -5.79
N PRO A 25 -5.66 5.49 -6.80
CA PRO A 25 -4.69 4.43 -6.53
C PRO A 25 -3.34 4.98 -6.03
N LEU A 26 -2.90 6.14 -6.53
CA LEU A 26 -1.66 6.77 -6.05
C LEU A 26 -1.75 7.22 -4.59
N CYS A 27 -2.87 7.83 -4.19
CA CYS A 27 -3.11 8.20 -2.79
C CYS A 27 -3.20 6.96 -1.89
N ALA A 28 -3.84 5.89 -2.35
CA ALA A 28 -3.88 4.63 -1.62
C ALA A 28 -2.48 4.02 -1.42
N LEU A 29 -1.61 4.06 -2.44
CA LEU A 29 -0.22 3.59 -2.33
C LEU A 29 0.60 4.45 -1.35
N VAL A 30 0.40 5.76 -1.32
CA VAL A 30 1.08 6.65 -0.36
C VAL A 30 0.63 6.38 1.08
N LEU A 31 -0.67 6.14 1.30
CA LEU A 31 -1.20 5.72 2.61
C LEU A 31 -0.60 4.38 3.05
N LEU A 32 -0.50 3.41 2.14
CA LEU A 32 0.14 2.12 2.40
C LEU A 32 1.62 2.28 2.77
N CYS A 33 2.38 3.13 2.04
CA CYS A 33 3.75 3.50 2.41
C CYS A 33 3.84 4.04 3.84
N TRP A 34 2.97 4.99 4.19
CA TRP A 34 2.97 5.60 5.51
C TRP A 34 2.75 4.56 6.62
N HIS A 35 1.77 3.68 6.47
CA HIS A 35 1.43 2.72 7.51
C HIS A 35 2.33 1.46 7.55
N LEU A 36 2.84 0.97 6.42
CA LEU A 36 3.60 -0.29 6.34
C LEU A 36 5.13 -0.11 6.37
N ILE A 37 5.61 1.11 6.10
CA ILE A 37 7.04 1.45 6.09
C ILE A 37 7.31 2.59 7.07
N GLY A 38 6.61 3.72 6.91
CA GLY A 38 6.81 4.90 7.77
C GLY A 38 6.54 4.60 9.25
N GLY A 39 5.39 4.01 9.55
CA GLY A 39 5.02 3.60 10.90
C GLY A 39 6.00 2.60 11.50
N TYR A 40 6.46 1.64 10.71
CA TYR A 40 7.47 0.67 11.14
C TYR A 40 8.81 1.31 11.50
N LEU A 41 9.29 2.27 10.70
CA LEU A 41 10.57 2.94 10.94
C LEU A 41 10.54 3.89 12.15
N ILE A 42 9.40 4.54 12.39
CA ILE A 42 9.25 5.58 13.43
C ILE A 42 8.69 4.98 14.73
N GLY A 43 8.17 3.75 14.70
CA GLY A 43 7.45 3.14 15.81
C GLY A 43 6.05 3.73 16.03
N ALA A 44 5.44 4.28 14.97
CA ALA A 44 4.08 4.81 15.01
C ALA A 44 3.04 3.71 14.72
N ASP A 45 1.85 3.84 15.28
CA ASP A 45 0.78 2.85 15.13
C ASP A 45 0.40 2.64 13.66
N SER A 46 0.52 1.39 13.20
CA SER A 46 0.08 0.95 11.89
C SER A 46 -1.37 0.48 11.94
N ASN A 47 -2.26 1.10 11.16
CA ASN A 47 -3.64 0.65 11.05
C ASN A 47 -3.76 -0.47 10.00
N ILE A 48 -3.58 -1.71 10.43
CA ILE A 48 -3.64 -2.91 9.58
C ILE A 48 -5.00 -3.08 8.88
N PRO A 49 -6.15 -2.94 9.57
CA PRO A 49 -7.46 -3.02 8.90
C PRO A 49 -7.66 -1.99 7.79
N LEU A 50 -7.11 -0.78 7.94
CA LEU A 50 -7.15 0.23 6.89
C LEU A 50 -6.30 -0.19 5.68
N CYS A 51 -5.11 -0.74 5.91
CA CYS A 51 -4.23 -1.21 4.85
C CYS A 51 -4.89 -2.32 4.02
N GLU A 52 -5.55 -3.29 4.69
CA GLU A 52 -6.33 -4.33 4.01
C GLU A 52 -7.42 -3.76 3.12
N ARG A 53 -8.21 -2.81 3.65
CA ARG A 53 -9.30 -2.16 2.90
C ARG A 53 -8.80 -1.39 1.67
N LEU A 54 -7.64 -0.74 1.76
CA LEU A 54 -7.03 -0.03 0.64
C LEU A 54 -6.43 -1.00 -0.40
N LEU A 55 -5.91 -2.14 0.05
CA LEU A 55 -5.21 -3.08 -0.80
C LEU A 55 -6.16 -3.97 -1.63
N ILE A 56 -7.33 -4.33 -1.09
CA ILE A 56 -8.35 -5.13 -1.81
C ILE A 56 -8.72 -4.55 -3.19
N PRO A 57 -9.13 -3.28 -3.32
CA PRO A 57 -9.45 -2.70 -4.63
C PRO A 57 -8.21 -2.59 -5.52
N LEU A 58 -7.04 -2.28 -4.97
CA LEU A 58 -5.79 -2.21 -5.73
C LEU A 58 -5.40 -3.57 -6.33
N LEU A 59 -5.56 -4.68 -5.59
CA LEU A 59 -5.28 -6.03 -6.08
C LEU A 59 -6.28 -6.48 -7.15
N ARG A 60 -7.53 -6.04 -7.05
CA ARG A 60 -8.56 -6.32 -8.06
C ARG A 60 -8.28 -5.57 -9.37
N ASP A 61 -7.98 -4.27 -9.26
CA ASP A 61 -7.84 -3.39 -10.42
C ASP A 61 -6.44 -3.51 -11.06
N TYR A 62 -5.41 -3.84 -10.28
CA TYR A 62 -4.02 -3.99 -10.71
C TYR A 62 -3.37 -5.29 -10.17
N PRO A 63 -3.84 -6.48 -10.58
CA PRO A 63 -3.39 -7.76 -10.03
C PRO A 63 -1.91 -8.08 -10.29
N GLN A 64 -1.31 -7.48 -11.31
CA GLN A 64 0.12 -7.60 -11.65
C GLN A 64 0.92 -6.34 -11.33
N GLY A 65 0.32 -5.36 -10.64
CA GLY A 65 1.01 -4.13 -10.28
C GLY A 65 2.18 -4.41 -9.33
N ALA A 66 3.41 -4.13 -9.74
CA ALA A 66 4.61 -4.39 -8.94
C ALA A 66 4.54 -3.76 -7.54
N LEU A 67 4.11 -2.49 -7.45
CA LEU A 67 3.93 -1.77 -6.18
C LEU A 67 2.79 -2.38 -5.34
N VAL A 68 1.68 -2.76 -5.97
CA VAL A 68 0.54 -3.38 -5.27
C VAL A 68 0.95 -4.72 -4.66
N LEU A 69 1.65 -5.56 -5.43
CA LEU A 69 2.19 -6.85 -4.97
C LEU A 69 3.24 -6.66 -3.86
N PHE A 70 4.06 -5.62 -3.95
CA PHE A 70 5.02 -5.27 -2.92
C PHE A 70 4.33 -4.88 -1.59
N PHE A 71 3.31 -4.01 -1.63
CA PHE A 71 2.56 -3.65 -0.42
C PHE A 71 1.75 -4.82 0.15
N ALA A 72 1.23 -5.73 -0.70
CA ALA A 72 0.60 -6.96 -0.27
C ALA A 72 1.57 -7.85 0.53
N ALA A 73 2.79 -8.02 0.02
CA ALA A 73 3.81 -8.75 0.75
C ALA A 73 4.19 -8.08 2.08
N ARG A 74 4.35 -6.74 2.09
CA ARG A 74 4.65 -6.00 3.31
C ARG A 74 3.54 -6.15 4.36
N LEU A 75 2.29 -6.13 3.95
CA LEU A 75 1.16 -6.38 4.84
C LEU A 75 1.24 -7.79 5.44
N CYS A 76 1.51 -8.82 4.63
CA CYS A 76 1.72 -10.19 5.11
C CYS A 76 2.88 -10.31 6.10
N VAL A 77 3.98 -9.57 5.90
CA VAL A 77 5.12 -9.55 6.84
C VAL A 77 4.71 -8.94 8.18
N VAL A 78 3.94 -7.85 8.16
CA VAL A 78 3.47 -7.19 9.40
C VAL A 78 2.43 -8.04 10.14
N THR A 79 1.63 -8.83 9.43
CA THR A 79 0.66 -9.77 10.01
C THR A 79 1.24 -11.16 10.33
N ALA A 80 2.56 -11.31 10.25
CA ALA A 80 3.29 -12.57 10.49
C ALA A 80 2.94 -13.75 9.55
N GLN A 81 2.36 -13.47 8.37
CA GLN A 81 2.12 -14.45 7.31
C GLN A 81 3.29 -14.51 6.32
N ILE A 82 4.44 -14.97 6.79
CA ILE A 82 5.71 -14.83 6.07
C ILE A 82 5.72 -15.57 4.72
N ASP A 83 5.19 -16.79 4.65
CA ASP A 83 5.16 -17.59 3.41
C ASP A 83 4.37 -16.89 2.30
N ASN A 84 3.21 -16.33 2.65
CA ASN A 84 2.39 -15.53 1.74
C ASN A 84 3.16 -14.27 1.29
N GLY A 85 3.88 -13.63 2.21
CA GLY A 85 4.73 -12.47 1.91
C GLY A 85 5.80 -12.79 0.87
N ILE A 86 6.49 -13.92 1.02
CA ILE A 86 7.50 -14.38 0.05
C ILE A 86 6.87 -14.62 -1.33
N ALA A 87 5.70 -15.28 -1.37
CA ALA A 87 4.99 -15.53 -2.61
C ALA A 87 4.61 -14.23 -3.34
N TYR A 88 4.13 -13.22 -2.62
CA TYR A 88 3.80 -11.90 -3.20
C TYR A 88 5.04 -11.13 -3.66
N LEU A 89 6.15 -11.18 -2.91
CA LEU A 89 7.41 -10.56 -3.32
C LEU A 89 7.96 -11.18 -4.61
N ASN A 90 7.97 -12.51 -4.71
CA ASN A 90 8.41 -13.20 -5.91
C ASN A 90 7.57 -12.81 -7.13
N LYS A 91 6.25 -12.68 -6.97
CA LYS A 91 5.36 -12.16 -8.02
C LYS A 91 5.69 -10.71 -8.39
N SER A 92 5.98 -9.85 -7.40
CA SER A 92 6.38 -8.45 -7.65
C SER A 92 7.68 -8.37 -8.45
N VAL A 93 8.69 -9.17 -8.09
CA VAL A 93 9.97 -9.25 -8.81
C VAL A 93 9.76 -9.76 -10.24
N ALA A 94 8.96 -10.80 -10.41
CA ALA A 94 8.63 -11.31 -11.75
C ALA A 94 7.94 -10.24 -12.62
N ALA A 95 6.99 -9.49 -12.05
CA ALA A 95 6.31 -8.40 -12.76
C ALA A 95 7.29 -7.28 -13.20
N GLN A 96 8.32 -7.00 -12.41
CA GLN A 96 9.36 -6.02 -12.76
C GLN A 96 10.36 -6.56 -13.79
N SER A 97 10.68 -7.86 -13.74
CA SER A 97 11.61 -8.49 -14.70
C SER A 97 11.12 -8.47 -16.15
N LEU A 98 9.81 -8.36 -16.36
CA LEU A 98 9.19 -8.24 -17.68
C LEU A 98 9.46 -6.88 -18.33
N TRP A 99 9.69 -5.84 -17.52
CA TRP A 99 9.90 -4.47 -17.95
C TRP A 99 11.21 -3.93 -17.35
N ARG A 100 12.34 -4.36 -17.92
CA ARG A 100 13.65 -3.74 -17.60
C ARG A 100 13.63 -2.30 -18.10
N GLN A 101 13.65 -1.33 -17.17
CA GLN A 101 13.94 0.07 -17.47
C GLN A 101 15.41 0.27 -17.80
#